data_AF-A0A486PPL7-F1
#
_entry.id   AF-A0A486PPL7-F1
#
_cell.length_a   1.000
_cell.length_b   1.000
_cell.length_c   1.000
_cell.angle_alpha   90.00
_cell.angle_beta   90.00
_cell.angle_gamma   90.00
#
_symmetry.space_group_name_H-M   'P 1'
#
loop_
_entity.id
_entity.type
_entity.pdbx_description
1 polymer ?
#
loop_
_entity_poly.entity_id
_entity_poly.type
_entity_poly.pdbx_seq_one_letter_code
_entity_poly.pdbx_strand_id
1 'polypeptide(L)'
;MNKFQHQGAELRNRAKELALSVLKTHPDAQKNGNGVKQAEVFRLSGLDWGEKRKATSSNQQYWVVALLRELEEEGLVEQIEDRGPWRLR
;
A
#
# COMPACT_ATOMS: atom_id res chain seq x y z
N MET A 1 20.65 -11.64 -8.42
CA MET A 1 20.46 -10.42 -7.62
C MET A 1 21.68 -10.22 -6.73
N ASN A 2 22.09 -8.98 -6.49
CA ASN A 2 23.12 -8.66 -5.49
C ASN A 2 22.51 -8.59 -4.08
N LYS A 3 23.38 -8.49 -3.04
CA LYS A 3 22.95 -8.42 -1.64
C LYS A 3 21.90 -7.33 -1.38
N PHE A 4 22.10 -6.14 -1.91
CA PHE A 4 21.18 -5.01 -1.71
C PHE A 4 19.83 -5.24 -2.39
N GLN A 5 19.83 -5.86 -3.56
CA GLN A 5 18.59 -6.24 -4.25
C GLN A 5 17.80 -7.27 -3.45
N HIS A 6 18.47 -8.25 -2.81
CA HIS A 6 17.82 -9.20 -1.92
C HIS A 6 17.20 -8.52 -0.70
N GLN A 7 17.96 -7.69 0.02
CA GLN A 7 17.45 -6.93 1.16
C GLN A 7 16.29 -6.01 0.76
N GLY A 8 16.39 -5.37 -0.40
CA GLY A 8 15.32 -4.56 -0.95
C GLY A 8 14.05 -5.35 -1.22
N ALA A 9 14.15 -6.59 -1.73
CA ALA A 9 13.00 -7.46 -1.93
C ALA A 9 12.34 -7.86 -0.61
N GLU A 10 13.13 -8.20 0.42
CA GLU A 10 12.62 -8.51 1.76
C GLU A 10 11.88 -7.32 2.38
N LEU A 11 12.42 -6.11 2.25
CA LEU A 11 11.77 -4.89 2.75
C LEU A 11 10.45 -4.62 2.03
N ARG A 12 10.39 -4.80 0.70
CA ARG A 12 9.14 -4.65 -0.06
C ARG A 12 8.10 -5.67 0.38
N ASN A 13 8.47 -6.94 0.58
CA ASN A 13 7.55 -7.96 1.07
C ASN A 13 6.98 -7.61 2.44
N ARG A 14 7.82 -7.16 3.38
CA ARG A 14 7.35 -6.72 4.71
C ARG A 14 6.42 -5.51 4.63
N ALA A 15 6.73 -4.53 3.77
CA ALA A 15 5.88 -3.37 3.57
C ALA A 15 4.52 -3.77 2.95
N LYS A 16 4.54 -4.74 2.03
CA LYS A 16 3.34 -5.32 1.40
C LYS A 16 2.45 -6.03 2.43
N GLU A 17 3.03 -6.88 3.28
CA GLU A 17 2.33 -7.55 4.38
C GLU A 17 1.68 -6.55 5.35
N LEU A 18 2.37 -5.44 5.63
CA LEU A 18 1.86 -4.38 6.49
C LEU A 18 0.66 -3.65 5.85
N ALA A 19 0.76 -3.27 4.57
CA ALA A 19 -0.35 -2.65 3.84
C ALA A 19 -1.58 -3.57 3.76
N LEU A 20 -1.37 -4.87 3.54
CA LEU A 20 -2.44 -5.86 3.58
C LEU A 20 -3.08 -5.97 4.97
N SER A 21 -2.26 -5.95 6.03
CA SER A 21 -2.76 -6.02 7.41
C SER A 21 -3.63 -4.80 7.75
N VAL A 22 -3.24 -3.60 7.31
CA VAL A 22 -4.07 -2.40 7.43
C VAL A 22 -5.43 -2.62 6.76
N LEU A 23 -5.45 -3.08 5.50
CA LEU A 23 -6.71 -3.34 4.78
C LEU A 23 -7.55 -4.42 5.48
N LYS A 24 -6.94 -5.47 6.03
CA LYS A 24 -7.67 -6.50 6.79
C LYS A 24 -8.37 -5.95 8.03
N THR A 25 -7.79 -4.94 8.68
CA THR A 25 -8.35 -4.33 9.89
C THR A 25 -9.28 -3.14 9.62
N HIS A 26 -9.22 -2.54 8.43
CA HIS A 26 -9.99 -1.35 8.11
C HIS A 26 -11.43 -1.72 7.70
N PRO A 27 -12.48 -1.11 8.30
CA PRO A 27 -13.87 -1.43 7.99
C PRO A 27 -14.25 -1.22 6.52
N ASP A 28 -13.83 -0.10 5.92
CA ASP A 28 -14.13 0.19 4.51
C ASP A 28 -13.35 -0.69 3.51
N ALA A 29 -12.24 -1.31 3.94
CA ALA A 29 -11.44 -2.18 3.08
C ALA A 29 -11.99 -3.61 2.99
N GLN A 30 -13.06 -3.94 3.70
CA GLN A 30 -13.66 -5.27 3.61
C GLN A 30 -14.26 -5.51 2.22
N LYS A 31 -14.53 -6.78 1.91
CA LYS A 31 -15.19 -7.17 0.67
C LYS A 31 -16.52 -6.43 0.52
N ASN A 32 -16.77 -5.85 -0.65
CA ASN A 32 -17.91 -4.98 -0.96
C ASN A 32 -17.95 -3.63 -0.21
N GLY A 33 -16.92 -3.29 0.57
CA GLY A 33 -16.77 -1.99 1.21
C GLY A 33 -16.43 -0.88 0.22
N ASN A 34 -16.45 0.36 0.72
CA ASN A 34 -16.14 1.57 -0.05
C ASN A 34 -14.66 1.68 -0.45
N GLY A 35 -13.82 0.80 0.11
CA GLY A 35 -12.38 0.83 -0.04
C GLY A 35 -11.71 1.95 0.75
N VAL A 36 -10.38 1.88 0.81
CA VAL A 36 -9.52 2.83 1.50
C VAL A 36 -8.64 3.55 0.49
N LYS A 37 -8.53 4.88 0.62
CA LYS A 37 -7.69 5.67 -0.28
C LYS A 37 -6.23 5.22 -0.14
N GLN A 38 -5.49 5.17 -1.24
CA GLN A 38 -4.08 4.79 -1.22
C GLN A 38 -3.25 5.62 -0.22
N ALA A 39 -3.46 6.94 -0.19
CA ALA A 39 -2.79 7.84 0.75
C ALA A 39 -3.05 7.46 2.22
N GLU A 40 -4.22 6.92 2.50
CA GLU A 40 -4.61 6.48 3.82
C GLU A 40 -4.00 5.12 4.16
N VAL A 41 -3.98 4.16 3.23
CA VAL A 41 -3.23 2.90 3.40
C VAL A 41 -1.75 3.21 3.69
N PHE A 42 -1.15 4.13 2.95
CA PHE A 42 0.22 4.60 3.13
C PHE A 42 0.46 5.14 4.55
N ARG A 43 -0.41 6.04 5.04
CA ARG A 43 -0.31 6.60 6.39
C ARG A 43 -0.52 5.57 7.49
N LEU A 44 -1.56 4.76 7.38
CA LEU A 44 -1.90 3.73 8.38
C LEU A 44 -0.83 2.62 8.45
N SER A 45 -0.11 2.39 7.36
CA SER A 45 1.04 1.49 7.34
C SER A 45 2.29 2.09 8.00
N GLY A 46 2.23 3.31 8.54
CA GLY A 46 3.39 3.98 9.15
C GLY A 46 4.50 4.32 8.16
N LEU A 47 4.18 4.36 6.86
CA LEU A 47 5.13 4.64 5.79
C LEU A 47 5.20 6.13 5.45
N ASP A 48 4.39 6.97 6.09
CA ASP A 48 4.42 8.42 5.95
C ASP A 48 5.45 9.04 6.91
N TRP A 49 6.50 9.64 6.36
CA TRP A 49 7.51 10.36 7.13
C TRP A 49 7.09 11.79 7.51
N GLY A 50 5.85 12.17 7.18
CA GLY A 50 5.30 13.51 7.30
C GLY A 50 5.91 14.46 6.28
N GLU A 51 5.47 15.72 6.34
CA GLU A 51 5.93 16.75 5.42
C GLU A 51 7.43 17.02 5.54
N LYS A 52 8.16 16.89 4.42
CA LYS A 52 9.57 17.23 4.29
C LYS A 52 9.79 18.21 3.13
N ARG A 53 10.85 19.02 3.22
CA ARG A 53 11.25 19.94 2.15
C ARG A 53 11.48 19.16 0.85
N LYS A 54 10.66 19.42 -0.17
CA LYS A 54 10.65 18.73 -1.48
C LYS A 54 10.23 17.25 -1.47
N ALA A 55 9.73 16.73 -0.36
CA ALA A 55 9.19 15.38 -0.25
C ALA A 55 7.94 15.41 0.62
N THR A 56 6.85 15.96 0.08
CA THR A 56 5.54 15.99 0.75
C THR A 56 4.99 14.57 0.90
N SER A 57 4.00 14.37 1.78
CA SER A 57 3.36 13.06 1.97
C SER A 57 2.79 12.51 0.66
N SER A 58 2.27 13.41 -0.19
CA SER A 58 1.76 13.08 -1.53
C SER A 58 2.85 12.63 -2.52
N ASN A 59 4.09 13.09 -2.36
CA ASN A 59 5.22 12.59 -3.15
C ASN A 59 5.73 11.24 -2.61
N GLN A 60 5.66 11.06 -1.29
CA GLN A 60 6.16 9.84 -0.65
C GLN A 60 5.26 8.63 -0.92
N GLN A 61 3.96 8.79 -1.17
CA GLN A 61 3.05 7.64 -1.35
C GLN A 61 3.23 6.85 -2.67
N TYR A 62 3.98 7.36 -3.65
CA TYR A 62 4.03 6.76 -5.00
C TYR A 62 4.54 5.31 -5.02
N TRP A 63 5.46 4.94 -4.13
CA TRP A 63 5.96 3.55 -4.06
C TRP A 63 4.94 2.57 -3.45
N VAL A 64 3.97 3.04 -2.66
CA VAL A 64 2.89 2.17 -2.14
C VAL A 64 1.96 1.71 -3.26
N VAL A 65 1.84 2.47 -4.35
CA VAL A 65 1.12 2.03 -5.56
C VAL A 65 1.64 0.66 -6.01
N ALA A 66 2.97 0.49 -6.07
CA ALA A 66 3.58 -0.76 -6.52
C ALA A 66 3.29 -1.93 -5.56
N LEU A 67 3.28 -1.68 -4.24
CA LEU A 67 2.93 -2.72 -3.26
C LEU A 67 1.48 -3.21 -3.43
N LEU A 68 0.55 -2.27 -3.63
CA LEU A 68 -0.87 -2.59 -3.80
C LEU A 68 -1.15 -3.29 -5.14
N ARG A 69 -0.41 -2.95 -6.19
CA ARG A 69 -0.47 -3.66 -7.47
C ARG A 69 0.05 -5.09 -7.37
N GLU A 70 1.16 -5.33 -6.67
CA GLU A 70 1.62 -6.70 -6.42
C GLU A 70 0.57 -7.51 -5.63
N LEU A 71 -0.06 -6.93 -4.60
CA LEU A 71 -1.14 -7.60 -3.86
C LEU A 71 -2.36 -7.92 -4.73
N GLU A 72 -2.66 -7.06 -5.69
CA GLU A 72 -3.74 -7.25 -6.65
C GLU A 72 -3.42 -8.36 -7.65
N GLU A 73 -2.18 -8.42 -8.15
CA GLU A 73 -1.67 -9.53 -8.97
C GLU A 73 -1.68 -10.86 -8.20
N GLU A 74 -1.42 -10.82 -6.89
CA GLU A 74 -1.57 -11.96 -5.96
C GLU A 74 -3.03 -12.30 -5.63
N GLY A 75 -4.00 -11.50 -6.09
CA GLY A 75 -5.43 -11.72 -5.90
C GLY A 75 -5.96 -11.41 -4.49
N LEU A 76 -5.19 -10.69 -3.67
CA LEU A 76 -5.52 -10.41 -2.26
C LEU A 76 -6.35 -9.13 -2.09
N VAL A 77 -6.15 -8.17 -2.98
CA VAL A 77 -6.83 -6.87 -2.97
C VAL A 77 -7.29 -6.53 -4.38
N GLU A 78 -8.16 -5.54 -4.49
CA GLU A 78 -8.56 -4.95 -5.76
C GLU A 78 -8.70 -3.43 -5.61
N GLN A 79 -8.40 -2.71 -6.70
CA GLN A 79 -8.78 -1.31 -6.82
C GLN A 79 -10.19 -1.20 -7.37
N ILE A 80 -11.07 -0.46 -6.70
CA ILE A 80 -12.50 -0.37 -7.07
C ILE A 80 -12.70 0.30 -8.45
N GLU A 81 -11.82 1.23 -8.81
CA GLU A 81 -11.78 1.93 -10.11
C GLU A 81 -10.33 2.37 -10.39
N ASP A 82 -9.96 2.73 -11.62
CA ASP A 82 -8.56 2.98 -12.07
C ASP A 82 -7.75 3.95 -11.20
N ARG A 83 -8.42 4.87 -10.49
CA ARG A 83 -7.81 5.84 -9.56
C ARG A 83 -8.45 5.81 -8.18
N GLY A 84 -9.11 4.70 -7.90
CA GLY A 84 -10.01 4.53 -6.79
C GLY A 84 -9.36 4.01 -5.52
N PRO A 85 -10.19 3.86 -4.49
CA PRO A 85 -9.81 3.23 -3.24
C PRO A 85 -9.58 1.72 -3.41
N TRP A 86 -8.88 1.15 -2.43
CA TRP A 86 -8.45 -0.24 -2.39
C TRP A 86 -9.20 -1.02 -1.32
N ARG A 87 -9.55 -2.28 -1.62
CA ARG A 87 -10.19 -3.18 -0.66
C ARG A 87 -9.69 -4.61 -0.85
N LEU A 88 -10.04 -5.48 0.09
CA LEU A 88 -9.89 -6.92 -0.04
C LEU A 88 -10.79 -7.47 -1.15
N ARG A 89 -10.28 -8.48 -1.86
CA ARG A 89 -11.01 -9.19 -2.91
C ARG A 89 -11.95 -10.27 -2.37
#